data_AF-A0A7C4UWQ5-F1
#
_entry.id   AF-A0A7C4UWQ5-F1
#
_cell.length_a   1.000
_cell.length_b   1.000
_cell.length_c   1.000
_cell.angle_alpha   90.00
_cell.angle_beta   90.00
_cell.angle_gamma   90.00
#
_symmetry.space_group_name_H-M   'P 1'
#
loop_
_entity.id
_entity.type
_entity.pdbx_description
1 polymer ?
#
loop_
_entity_poly.entity_id
_entity_poly.type
_entity_poly.pdbx_seq_one_letter_code
_entity_poly.pdbx_strand_id
1 'polypeptide(L)'
;MNELGGNINEEFQSKDSESFSSEGFQTEAHNFSGFSESESPPASIHIKEDMSEPSTLDRNQTKLIIHAILFISDKPIHAQRIADILGDIEVEVVKTIVEELKEEINNNPSLPYVLREIAGGYQLFTRPEFSPYIQKFLQVKKMRRFTPALLETLAIIAYKQPVTRVEVEAIRGVSVAHAFEQLQERNLIRVCGVS
;
A
#
# COMPACT_ATOMS: atom_id res chain seq x y z
N MET A 1 24.43 23.00 -32.85
CA MET A 1 23.01 23.38 -32.98
C MET A 1 22.30 22.32 -33.79
N ASN A 2 21.41 21.55 -33.18
CA ASN A 2 20.39 20.77 -33.87
C ASN A 2 19.14 20.79 -32.99
N GLU A 3 18.12 21.52 -33.43
CA GLU A 3 16.76 21.48 -32.92
C GLU A 3 16.01 20.41 -33.70
N LEU A 4 15.39 19.44 -33.03
CA LEU A 4 14.32 18.62 -33.58
C LEU A 4 13.34 18.26 -32.45
N GLY A 5 12.40 19.16 -32.22
CA GLY A 5 11.06 18.80 -31.75
C GLY A 5 10.19 18.51 -32.98
N GLY A 6 9.44 17.41 -32.96
CA GLY A 6 8.59 17.01 -34.07
C GLY A 6 7.68 15.85 -33.71
N ASN A 7 6.50 16.20 -33.19
CA ASN A 7 5.21 15.50 -33.16
C ASN A 7 5.10 14.10 -33.82
N ILE A 8 4.60 13.12 -33.04
CA ILE A 8 4.26 11.75 -33.47
C ILE A 8 2.75 11.45 -33.40
N ASN A 9 1.91 12.39 -33.83
CA ASN A 9 0.47 12.15 -34.02
C ASN A 9 0.09 12.51 -35.45
N GLU A 10 0.16 11.56 -36.38
CA GLU A 10 -0.61 11.51 -37.63
C GLU A 10 -0.16 10.29 -38.46
N GLU A 11 -0.80 9.14 -38.26
CA GLU A 11 -1.05 8.16 -39.34
C GLU A 11 -1.91 7.03 -38.79
N PHE A 12 -3.23 7.17 -38.82
CA PHE A 12 -4.16 6.03 -38.89
C PHE A 12 -5.56 6.52 -39.32
N GLN A 13 -5.67 6.88 -40.60
CA GLN A 13 -6.87 6.72 -41.42
C GLN A 13 -6.32 6.44 -42.83
N SER A 14 -6.55 5.29 -43.47
CA SER A 14 -7.83 4.86 -44.02
C SER A 14 -7.57 3.68 -44.98
N LYS A 15 -8.64 2.95 -45.36
CA LYS A 15 -8.74 1.78 -46.26
C LYS A 15 -8.65 0.44 -45.50
N ASP A 16 -9.64 -0.45 -45.52
CA ASP A 16 -10.56 -0.80 -46.60
C ASP A 16 -11.98 -1.10 -46.11
N SER A 17 -12.93 -0.66 -46.93
CA SER A 17 -14.33 -1.04 -46.94
C SER A 17 -14.51 -2.25 -47.85
N GLU A 18 -14.91 -3.39 -47.32
CA GLU A 18 -15.60 -4.41 -48.11
C GLU A 18 -16.94 -4.74 -47.44
N SER A 19 -17.97 -4.48 -48.24
CA SER A 19 -19.38 -4.77 -48.07
C SER A 19 -19.64 -6.27 -47.91
N PHE A 20 -20.40 -6.66 -46.89
CA PHE A 20 -21.05 -7.97 -46.86
C PHE A 20 -22.54 -7.83 -46.53
N SER A 21 -23.32 -8.32 -47.47
CA SER A 21 -24.78 -8.29 -47.52
C SER A 21 -25.41 -9.13 -46.42
N SER A 22 -26.54 -8.64 -45.93
CA SER A 22 -27.50 -9.32 -45.09
C SER A 22 -28.20 -10.45 -45.84
N GLU A 23 -27.84 -11.71 -45.55
CA GLU A 23 -28.71 -12.87 -45.78
C GLU A 23 -28.77 -13.73 -44.52
N GLY A 24 -29.98 -14.17 -44.21
CA GLY A 24 -30.37 -14.69 -42.91
C GLY A 24 -29.74 -16.04 -42.56
N PHE A 25 -29.61 -16.27 -41.26
CA PHE A 25 -29.34 -17.59 -40.72
C PHE A 25 -30.53 -18.05 -39.88
N GLN A 26 -31.17 -19.09 -40.41
CA GLN A 26 -32.18 -19.89 -39.75
C GLN A 26 -31.55 -20.64 -38.56
N THR A 27 -32.33 -20.70 -37.50
CA THR A 27 -32.10 -21.46 -36.28
C THR A 27 -31.97 -22.95 -36.60
N GLU A 28 -30.81 -23.55 -36.38
CA GLU A 28 -30.67 -25.00 -36.23
C GLU A 28 -30.24 -25.33 -34.80
N ALA A 29 -31.18 -25.93 -34.06
CA ALA A 29 -30.98 -26.47 -32.73
C ALA A 29 -30.12 -27.73 -32.83
N HIS A 30 -28.81 -27.59 -32.66
CA HIS A 30 -27.94 -28.72 -32.41
C HIS A 30 -27.90 -29.06 -30.92
N ASN A 31 -28.50 -30.20 -30.63
CA ASN A 31 -28.56 -30.87 -29.34
C ASN A 31 -27.15 -31.26 -28.89
N PHE A 32 -26.53 -30.45 -28.02
CA PHE A 32 -25.21 -30.73 -27.44
C PHE A 32 -25.38 -31.36 -26.05
N SER A 33 -25.83 -32.62 -26.02
CA SER A 33 -25.81 -33.45 -24.83
C SER A 33 -24.37 -33.89 -24.56
N GLY A 34 -23.67 -33.19 -23.68
CA GLY A 34 -22.27 -33.51 -23.39
C GLY A 34 -21.54 -32.57 -22.43
N PHE A 35 -22.18 -32.17 -21.33
CA PHE A 35 -21.47 -31.63 -20.17
C PHE A 35 -21.94 -32.35 -18.92
N SER A 36 -21.15 -33.32 -18.47
CA SER A 36 -21.24 -33.85 -17.12
C SER A 36 -20.68 -32.78 -16.16
N GLU A 37 -21.56 -31.91 -15.68
CA GLU A 37 -21.27 -31.08 -14.51
C GLU A 37 -21.26 -31.98 -13.26
N SER A 38 -20.09 -32.53 -12.97
CA SER A 38 -19.75 -33.07 -11.67
C SER A 38 -18.56 -32.29 -11.09
N GLU A 39 -18.70 -30.97 -10.98
CA GLU A 39 -17.89 -30.20 -10.04
C GLU A 39 -18.81 -29.76 -8.91
N SER A 40 -18.64 -30.42 -7.78
CA SER A 40 -19.26 -30.02 -6.53
C SER A 40 -18.81 -28.60 -6.19
N PRO A 41 -19.68 -27.71 -5.68
CA PRO A 41 -19.23 -26.41 -5.20
C PRO A 41 -18.14 -26.60 -4.14
N PRO A 42 -17.08 -25.75 -4.10
CA PRO A 42 -16.09 -25.84 -3.04
C PRO A 42 -16.82 -25.74 -1.71
N ALA A 43 -16.58 -26.74 -0.85
CA ALA A 43 -17.24 -26.92 0.42
C ALA A 43 -17.34 -25.59 1.17
N SER A 44 -18.56 -25.24 1.59
CA SER A 44 -18.84 -24.11 2.46
C SER A 44 -17.85 -24.15 3.63
N ILE A 45 -16.95 -23.17 3.70
CA ILE A 45 -16.07 -22.97 4.85
C ILE A 45 -16.99 -22.70 6.05
N HIS A 46 -17.33 -23.76 6.77
CA HIS A 46 -17.90 -23.65 8.10
C HIS A 46 -16.76 -23.13 8.97
N ILE A 47 -16.72 -21.81 9.16
CA ILE A 47 -16.02 -21.24 10.30
C ILE A 47 -16.80 -21.73 11.50
N LYS A 48 -16.35 -22.85 12.09
CA LYS A 48 -16.76 -23.20 13.43
C LYS A 48 -16.22 -22.09 14.31
N GLU A 49 -17.09 -21.25 14.82
CA GLU A 49 -16.85 -20.45 16.02
C GLU A 49 -16.71 -21.41 17.20
N ASP A 50 -15.59 -22.15 17.21
CA ASP A 50 -15.19 -22.97 18.34
C ASP A 50 -13.99 -22.27 18.95
N MET A 51 -14.29 -21.27 19.80
CA MET A 51 -13.36 -20.74 20.78
C MET A 51 -13.24 -21.76 21.93
N SER A 52 -12.70 -22.93 21.63
CA SER A 52 -12.19 -23.85 22.65
C SER A 52 -10.77 -23.41 23.00
N GLU A 53 -10.49 -23.36 24.30
CA GLU A 53 -9.18 -23.00 24.85
C GLU A 53 -8.02 -23.72 24.14
N PRO A 54 -6.85 -23.08 23.97
CA PRO A 54 -5.79 -23.56 23.08
C PRO A 54 -5.05 -24.74 23.73
N SER A 55 -5.59 -25.94 23.59
CA SER A 55 -4.83 -27.15 23.86
C SER A 55 -3.84 -27.35 22.70
N THR A 56 -2.64 -26.76 22.86
CA THR A 56 -1.45 -26.85 21.99
C THR A 56 -1.70 -26.56 20.51
N LEU A 57 -1.58 -25.28 20.11
CA LEU A 57 -1.54 -24.89 18.70
C LEU A 57 -0.41 -25.65 17.98
N ASP A 58 -0.74 -26.31 16.87
CA ASP A 58 0.26 -26.90 15.98
C ASP A 58 1.23 -25.83 15.46
N ARG A 59 2.50 -26.17 15.21
CA ARG A 59 3.51 -25.20 14.77
C ARG A 59 3.11 -24.53 13.45
N ASN A 60 2.57 -25.31 12.50
CA ASN A 60 2.11 -24.76 11.22
C ASN A 60 0.90 -23.86 11.42
N GLN A 61 -0.04 -24.26 12.27
CA GLN A 61 -1.20 -23.43 12.63
C GLN A 61 -0.75 -22.11 13.28
N THR A 62 0.22 -22.16 14.20
CA THR A 62 0.80 -20.97 14.83
C THR A 62 1.43 -20.04 13.80
N LYS A 63 2.22 -20.59 12.87
CA LYS A 63 2.81 -19.82 11.77
C LYS A 63 1.74 -19.15 10.90
N LEU A 64 0.64 -19.84 10.58
CA LEU A 64 -0.49 -19.28 9.84
C LEU A 64 -1.20 -18.16 10.63
N ILE A 65 -1.39 -18.33 11.94
CA ILE A 65 -1.98 -17.30 12.80
C ILE A 65 -1.09 -16.06 12.82
N ILE A 66 0.22 -16.22 13.00
CA ILE A 66 1.19 -15.11 12.97
C ILE A 66 1.14 -14.40 11.62
N HIS A 67 1.11 -15.14 10.52
CA HIS A 67 0.99 -14.55 9.19
C HIS A 67 -0.31 -13.75 9.05
N ALA A 68 -1.45 -14.28 9.50
CA ALA A 68 -2.72 -13.57 9.48
C ALA A 68 -2.69 -12.27 10.30
N ILE A 69 -2.08 -12.30 11.49
CA ILE A 69 -1.87 -11.10 12.33
C ILE A 69 -1.03 -10.06 11.59
N LEU A 70 0.09 -10.49 10.98
CA LEU A 70 0.96 -9.58 10.21
C LEU A 70 0.27 -9.02 8.96
N PHE A 71 -0.62 -9.79 8.34
CA PHE A 71 -1.35 -9.41 7.13
C PHE A 71 -2.39 -8.30 7.40
N ILE A 72 -3.11 -8.37 8.51
CA ILE A 72 -4.09 -7.34 8.87
C ILE A 72 -3.46 -6.10 9.54
N SER A 73 -2.21 -6.21 10.02
CA SER A 73 -1.54 -5.14 10.74
C SER A 73 -1.11 -3.98 9.82
N ASP A 74 -1.55 -2.76 10.15
CA ASP A 74 -1.18 -1.54 9.45
C ASP A 74 0.17 -0.94 9.92
N LYS A 75 0.71 -1.45 11.03
CA LYS A 75 1.94 -0.99 11.69
C LYS A 75 2.84 -2.17 12.07
N PRO A 76 4.15 -1.92 12.31
CA PRO A 76 5.04 -2.93 12.86
C PRO A 76 4.52 -3.48 14.19
N ILE A 77 4.48 -4.81 14.30
CA ILE A 77 4.08 -5.52 15.53
C ILE A 77 5.29 -6.21 16.16
N HIS A 78 5.50 -5.99 17.44
CA HIS A 78 6.61 -6.61 18.18
C HIS A 78 6.33 -8.08 18.48
N ALA A 79 7.38 -8.91 18.53
CA ALA A 79 7.26 -10.32 18.91
C ALA A 79 6.58 -10.52 20.28
N GLN A 80 6.84 -9.62 21.24
CA GLN A 80 6.16 -9.64 22.54
C GLN A 80 4.63 -9.59 22.37
N ARG A 81 4.13 -8.66 21.55
CA ARG A 81 2.69 -8.50 21.36
C ARG A 81 2.06 -9.73 20.69
N ILE A 82 2.76 -10.34 19.75
CA ILE A 82 2.33 -11.59 19.11
C ILE A 82 2.29 -12.72 20.15
N ALA A 83 3.30 -12.80 21.02
CA ALA A 83 3.37 -13.80 22.08
C ALA A 83 2.20 -13.70 23.05
N ASP A 84 1.86 -12.47 23.49
CA ASP A 84 0.70 -12.22 24.35
C ASP A 84 -0.61 -12.69 23.69
N ILE A 85 -0.80 -12.40 22.38
CA ILE A 85 -2.00 -12.78 21.62
C ILE A 85 -2.13 -14.31 21.48
N LEU A 86 -1.01 -15.03 21.40
CA LEU A 86 -0.98 -16.48 21.25
C LEU A 86 -1.14 -17.24 22.58
N GLY A 87 -1.47 -16.54 23.67
CA GLY A 87 -1.64 -17.13 25.00
C GLY A 87 -0.36 -17.15 25.83
N ASP A 88 0.38 -16.04 25.83
CA ASP A 88 1.58 -15.80 26.63
C ASP A 88 2.69 -16.85 26.42
N ILE A 89 2.93 -17.21 25.16
CA ILE A 89 4.06 -18.08 24.80
C ILE A 89 5.41 -17.35 24.92
N GLU A 90 6.51 -18.09 24.87
CA GLU A 90 7.84 -17.49 24.95
C GLU A 90 8.16 -16.63 23.70
N VAL A 91 8.62 -15.40 23.93
CA VAL A 91 8.93 -14.42 22.86
C VAL A 91 9.97 -14.94 21.88
N GLU A 92 10.95 -15.71 22.37
CA GLU A 92 12.03 -16.26 21.53
C GLU A 92 11.50 -17.33 20.55
N VAL A 93 10.47 -18.07 20.95
CA VAL A 93 9.76 -19.00 20.06
C VAL A 93 9.05 -18.23 18.95
N VAL A 94 8.37 -17.13 19.28
CA VAL A 94 7.72 -16.27 18.28
C VAL A 94 8.74 -15.71 17.29
N LYS A 95 9.85 -15.15 17.77
CA LYS A 95 10.91 -14.62 16.89
C LYS A 95 11.43 -15.69 15.95
N THR A 96 11.65 -16.90 16.44
CA THR A 96 12.10 -18.03 15.61
C THR A 96 11.09 -18.33 14.50
N ILE A 97 9.80 -18.43 14.83
CA ILE A 97 8.75 -18.71 13.85
C ILE A 97 8.61 -17.56 12.84
N VAL A 98 8.71 -16.32 13.29
CA VAL A 98 8.64 -15.13 12.43
C VAL A 98 9.84 -15.06 11.49
N GLU A 99 11.05 -15.43 11.93
CA GLU A 99 12.23 -15.43 11.07
C GLU A 99 12.12 -16.54 10.00
N GLU A 100 11.64 -17.73 10.37
CA GLU A 100 11.32 -18.77 9.37
C GLU A 100 10.29 -18.28 8.35
N LEU A 101 9.19 -17.67 8.83
CA LEU A 101 8.15 -17.13 7.96
C LEU A 101 8.71 -16.04 7.02
N LYS A 102 9.63 -15.22 7.53
CA LYS A 102 10.30 -14.18 6.76
C LYS A 102 11.17 -14.78 5.66
N GLU A 103 11.94 -15.83 5.94
CA GLU A 103 12.71 -16.54 4.93
C GLU A 103 11.81 -17.17 3.86
N GLU A 104 10.75 -17.88 4.27
CA GLU A 104 9.78 -18.51 3.38
C GLU A 104 9.12 -17.48 2.44
N ILE A 105 8.64 -16.35 2.98
CA ILE A 105 7.99 -15.30 2.21
C ILE A 105 8.99 -14.62 1.27
N ASN A 106 10.15 -14.22 1.78
CA ASN A 106 11.09 -13.40 1.03
C ASN A 106 11.77 -14.20 -0.10
N ASN A 107 11.99 -15.50 0.09
CA ASN A 107 12.56 -16.40 -0.91
C ASN A 107 11.54 -16.93 -1.93
N ASN A 108 10.24 -16.69 -1.72
CA ASN A 108 9.20 -17.08 -2.66
C ASN A 108 8.90 -15.94 -3.68
N PRO A 109 9.35 -16.05 -4.94
CA PRO A 109 9.16 -15.01 -5.95
C PRO A 109 7.70 -14.87 -6.40
N SER A 110 6.84 -15.85 -6.12
CA SER A 110 5.42 -15.81 -6.48
C SER A 110 4.57 -14.95 -5.54
N LEU A 111 5.11 -14.54 -4.39
CA LEU A 111 4.40 -13.67 -3.44
C LEU A 111 4.67 -12.19 -3.73
N PRO A 112 3.64 -11.32 -3.79
CA PRO A 112 3.82 -9.91 -4.13
C PRO A 112 4.30 -9.04 -2.96
N TYR A 113 4.59 -9.65 -1.81
CA TYR A 113 4.99 -8.98 -0.57
C TYR A 113 6.21 -9.65 0.06
N VAL A 114 6.82 -8.92 1.00
CA VAL A 114 7.99 -9.29 1.79
C VAL A 114 7.74 -8.97 3.25
N LEU A 115 8.30 -9.78 4.14
CA LEU A 115 8.29 -9.52 5.57
C LEU A 115 9.59 -8.81 5.97
N ARG A 116 9.47 -7.70 6.70
CA ARG A 116 10.61 -6.91 7.17
C ARG A 116 10.51 -6.65 8.67
N GLU A 117 11.67 -6.49 9.29
CA GLU A 117 11.79 -5.99 10.65
C GLU A 117 12.12 -4.50 10.62
N ILE A 118 11.35 -3.68 11.34
CA ILE A 118 11.51 -2.23 11.45
C ILE A 118 11.30 -1.82 12.90
N ALA A 119 12.26 -1.10 13.47
CA ALA A 119 12.22 -0.62 14.84
C ALA A 119 11.92 -1.72 15.88
N GLY A 120 12.39 -2.95 15.64
CA GLY A 120 12.18 -4.11 16.51
C GLY A 120 10.79 -4.76 16.40
N GLY A 121 9.96 -4.34 15.43
CA GLY A 121 8.69 -4.97 15.09
C GLY A 121 8.71 -5.53 13.66
N TYR A 122 7.75 -6.38 13.34
CA TYR A 122 7.63 -7.03 12.04
C TYR A 122 6.43 -6.49 11.27
N GLN A 123 6.57 -6.33 9.95
CA GLN A 123 5.49 -5.86 9.09
C GLN A 123 5.66 -6.37 7.65
N LEU A 124 4.54 -6.68 7.02
CA LEU A 124 4.49 -7.01 5.59
C LEU A 124 4.51 -5.74 4.75
N PHE A 125 5.33 -5.77 3.71
CA PHE A 125 5.43 -4.72 2.69
C PHE A 125 5.26 -5.33 1.32
N THR A 126 4.69 -4.59 0.37
CA THR A 126 4.72 -5.00 -1.03
C THR A 126 6.16 -5.01 -1.57
N ARG A 127 6.48 -5.92 -2.50
CA ARG A 127 7.79 -5.93 -3.16
C ARG A 127 8.03 -4.60 -3.89
N PRO A 128 9.28 -4.07 -3.88
CA PRO A 128 9.59 -2.76 -4.45
C PRO A 128 9.32 -2.68 -5.96
N GLU A 129 9.40 -3.79 -6.68
CA GLU A 129 9.08 -3.92 -8.10
C GLU A 129 7.63 -3.54 -8.43
N PHE A 130 6.69 -3.68 -7.49
CA PHE A 130 5.28 -3.28 -7.68
C PHE A 130 5.01 -1.82 -7.31
N SER A 131 5.99 -1.10 -6.76
CA SER A 131 5.84 0.29 -6.31
C SER A 131 5.25 1.24 -7.36
N PRO A 132 5.64 1.20 -8.66
CA PRO A 132 5.06 2.09 -9.67
C PRO A 132 3.55 1.89 -9.87
N TYR A 133 3.07 0.65 -9.76
CA TYR A 133 1.65 0.32 -9.91
C TYR A 133 0.85 0.72 -8.68
N ILE A 134 1.38 0.45 -7.49
CA ILE A 134 0.75 0.83 -6.21
C ILE A 134 0.64 2.35 -6.09
N GLN A 135 1.66 3.10 -6.50
CA GLN A 135 1.62 4.56 -6.52
C GLN A 135 0.50 5.12 -7.42
N LYS A 136 0.30 4.52 -8.59
CA LYS A 136 -0.81 4.87 -9.50
C LYS A 136 -2.17 4.55 -8.87
N PHE A 137 -2.31 3.35 -8.29
CA PHE A 137 -3.54 2.91 -7.64
C PHE A 137 -3.95 3.83 -6.49
N LEU A 138 -3.01 4.12 -5.58
CA LEU A 138 -3.26 4.97 -4.43
C LEU A 138 -3.42 6.46 -4.79
N GLN A 139 -3.23 6.82 -6.07
CA GLN A 139 -3.20 8.22 -6.54
C GLN A 139 -2.32 9.10 -5.65
N VAL A 140 -1.25 8.53 -5.08
CA VAL A 140 -0.41 9.24 -4.12
C VAL A 140 0.25 10.39 -4.88
N LYS A 141 -0.27 11.60 -4.69
CA LYS A 141 0.49 12.82 -5.00
C LYS A 141 1.78 12.68 -4.21
N LYS A 142 2.92 12.52 -4.90
CA LYS A 142 4.24 12.45 -4.26
C LYS A 142 4.28 13.49 -3.15
N MET A 143 4.35 13.04 -1.90
CA MET A 143 4.46 13.94 -0.76
C MET A 143 5.77 14.69 -0.97
N ARG A 144 5.70 15.96 -1.40
CA ARG A 144 6.88 16.73 -1.72
C ARG A 144 7.68 16.85 -0.43
N ARG A 145 8.92 16.31 -0.45
CA ARG A 145 9.85 16.41 0.67
C ARG A 145 9.88 17.87 1.16
N PHE A 146 9.94 18.06 2.46
CA PHE A 146 10.13 19.41 3.01
C PHE A 146 11.47 19.94 2.49
N THR A 147 11.45 21.10 1.85
CA THR A 147 12.69 21.77 1.46
C THR A 147 13.37 22.32 2.72
N PRO A 148 14.70 22.55 2.69
CA PRO A 148 15.39 23.20 3.81
C PRO A 148 14.73 24.52 4.22
N ALA A 149 14.31 25.32 3.23
CA ALA A 149 13.60 26.57 3.48
C ALA A 149 12.25 26.39 4.19
N LEU A 150 11.52 25.30 3.92
CA LEU A 150 10.25 24.99 4.58
C LEU A 150 10.48 24.59 6.04
N LEU A 151 11.51 23.78 6.30
CA LEU A 151 11.89 23.34 7.65
C LEU A 151 12.44 24.49 8.50
N GLU A 152 13.26 25.37 7.93
CA GLU A 152 13.77 26.56 8.62
C GLU A 152 12.63 27.49 9.05
N THR A 153 11.66 27.74 8.17
CA THR A 153 10.47 28.53 8.51
C THR A 153 9.67 27.85 9.63
N LEU A 154 9.42 26.54 9.53
CA LEU A 154 8.68 25.81 10.55
C LEU A 154 9.40 25.84 11.92
N ALA A 155 10.72 25.70 11.93
CA ALA A 155 11.53 25.78 13.14
C ALA A 155 11.42 27.16 13.80
N ILE A 156 11.52 28.26 13.04
CA ILE A 156 11.35 29.61 13.58
C ILE A 156 9.97 29.76 14.22
N ILE A 157 8.90 29.33 13.52
CA ILE A 157 7.53 29.40 14.04
C ILE A 157 7.40 28.60 15.35
N ALA A 158 7.89 27.37 15.38
CA ALA A 158 7.79 26.50 16.56
C ALA A 158 8.48 27.09 17.80
N TYR A 159 9.63 27.74 17.63
CA TYR A 159 10.40 28.33 18.73
C TYR A 159 9.96 29.76 19.10
N LYS A 160 9.34 30.51 18.18
CA LYS A 160 8.98 31.92 18.38
C LYS A 160 7.48 32.16 18.49
N GLN A 161 6.64 31.13 18.43
CA GLN A 161 5.19 31.29 18.57
C GLN A 161 4.81 31.97 19.91
N PRO A 162 3.87 32.93 19.91
CA PRO A 162 3.18 33.48 18.73
C PRO A 162 4.09 34.42 17.92
N VAL A 163 4.13 34.23 16.59
CA VAL A 163 4.95 35.04 15.67
C VAL A 163 4.15 35.39 14.42
N THR A 164 4.36 36.60 13.89
CA THR A 164 3.74 37.09 12.65
C THR A 164 4.58 36.70 11.44
N ARG A 165 3.94 36.66 10.26
CA ARG A 165 4.65 36.39 9.00
C ARG A 165 5.78 37.38 8.74
N VAL A 166 5.56 38.67 9.02
CA VAL A 166 6.55 39.74 8.81
C VAL A 166 7.79 39.53 9.69
N GLU A 167 7.61 39.11 10.95
CA GLU A 167 8.72 38.80 11.85
C GLU A 167 9.53 37.59 11.36
N VAL A 168 8.86 36.55 10.85
CA VAL A 168 9.55 35.38 10.29
C VAL A 168 10.31 35.75 9.01
N GLU A 169 9.75 36.60 8.13
CA GLU A 169 10.46 37.12 6.95
C GLU A 169 11.69 37.93 7.34
N ALA A 170 11.59 38.77 8.38
CA ALA A 170 12.72 39.54 8.89
C ALA A 170 13.85 38.65 9.43
N ILE A 171 13.52 37.56 10.14
CA ILE A 171 14.51 36.60 10.64
C ILE A 171 15.16 35.80 9.49
N ARG A 172 14.36 35.39 8.49
CA ARG A 172 14.85 34.62 7.34
C ARG A 172 15.62 35.46 6.32
N GLY A 173 15.36 36.78 6.27
CA GLY A 173 15.93 37.69 5.27
C GLY A 173 15.40 37.46 3.85
N VAL A 174 14.40 36.61 3.66
CA VAL A 174 13.79 36.27 2.35
C VAL A 174 12.29 36.06 2.52
N SER A 175 11.54 36.12 1.41
CA SER A 175 10.10 35.85 1.40
C SER A 175 9.78 34.43 1.87
N VAL A 176 8.82 34.30 2.78
CA VAL A 176 8.35 33.02 3.33
C VAL A 176 6.93 32.66 2.87
N ALA A 177 6.39 33.38 1.88
CA ALA A 177 5.02 33.23 1.39
C ALA A 177 4.66 31.77 1.07
N HIS A 178 5.46 31.15 0.19
CA HIS A 178 5.26 29.78 -0.24
C HIS A 178 5.46 28.78 0.90
N ALA A 179 6.37 29.09 1.84
CA ALA A 179 6.59 28.25 3.00
C ALA A 179 5.36 28.25 3.93
N PHE A 180 4.76 29.41 4.19
CA PHE A 180 3.54 29.50 4.99
C PHE A 180 2.36 28.77 4.33
N GLU A 181 2.14 28.96 3.04
CA GLU A 181 1.11 28.26 2.27
C GLU A 181 1.28 26.73 2.38
N GLN A 182 2.49 26.22 2.08
CA GLN A 182 2.80 24.80 2.19
C GLN A 182 2.67 24.23 3.61
N LEU A 183 3.03 25.00 4.64
CA LEU A 183 2.89 24.58 6.03
C LEU A 183 1.41 24.56 6.47
N GLN A 184 0.60 25.50 5.99
CA GLN A 184 -0.84 25.55 6.25
C GLN A 184 -1.59 24.43 5.52
N GLU A 185 -1.31 24.20 4.23
CA GLU A 185 -1.88 23.08 3.46
C GLU A 185 -1.66 21.71 4.14
N ARG A 186 -0.53 21.58 4.85
CA ARG A 186 -0.15 20.37 5.59
C ARG A 186 -0.61 20.36 7.06
N ASN A 187 -1.39 21.36 7.49
CA ASN A 187 -1.86 21.52 8.87
C ASN A 187 -0.73 21.55 9.93
N LEU A 188 0.47 22.02 9.56
CA LEU A 188 1.61 22.10 10.48
C LEU A 188 1.64 23.42 11.26
N ILE A 189 1.00 24.46 10.74
CA ILE A 189 0.82 25.75 11.39
C ILE A 189 -0.63 26.20 11.27
N ARG A 190 -1.08 27.04 12.20
CA ARG A 190 -2.43 27.63 12.19
C ARG A 190 -2.39 29.07 12.68
N VAL A 191 -3.38 29.87 12.26
CA VAL A 191 -3.56 31.23 12.77
C VAL A 191 -4.09 31.15 14.20
N CYS A 192 -3.39 31.78 15.14
CA CYS A 192 -3.76 31.82 16.56
C CYS A 192 -4.42 33.14 16.99
N GLY A 193 -4.53 34.12 16.09
CA GLY A 193 -5.22 35.40 16.30
C GLY A 193 -4.99 36.37 15.15
N VAL A 194 -5.72 37.48 15.15
CA VAL A 194 -5.48 38.67 14.32
C VAL A 194 -5.26 39.85 15.27
N SER A 195 -4.13 40.55 15.12
CA SER A 195 -3.85 41.78 15.85
C SER A 195 -4.31 43.00 15.08
#